data_AF-A0A8C3RXK9-F1
#
_entry.id   AF-A0A8C3RXK9-F1
#
_cell.length_a   1.000
_cell.length_b   1.000
_cell.length_c   1.000
_cell.angle_alpha   90.00
_cell.angle_beta   90.00
_cell.angle_gamma   90.00
#
_symmetry.space_group_name_H-M   'P 1'
#
loop_
_entity.id
_entity.type
_entity.pdbx_description
1 polymer ?
#
loop_
_entity_poly.entity_id
_entity_poly.type
_entity_poly.pdbx_seq_one_letter_code
_entity_poly.pdbx_strand_id
1 'polypeptide(L)'
;MQAFVTRRIPREGLAALSQAGVCSIQQWDSDEPVPRSELLAGVAGKHGLLCVLSDQIDKEVLDAAGSNLKIISTLSVGVDHLALEEIKKRGIRVGYTPDILTDATAELSVALLLATCRRLPESVEEVKNGGWTTWKPLWMCGYSLSGSTVGIIGLGRIGQAVARRLKPFGVKTFLYTGSRPKPENAVEFQAEFVPLAKLAEESDFVVVTCSLTPDTKGMCNKDFFSRMKKTSVFINTSRGAVVNQEDLYQALVSGQIAAAGLDVTTPEPLPTDHPLLSLKNCVILPHIGSATYATRNAMSVLAANNLLAGLKEESMPCELQL
;
A
#
# COMPACT_ATOMS: atom_id res chain seq x y z
N MET A 1 -18.94 -23.22 -14.50
CA MET A 1 -17.53 -22.75 -14.42
C MET A 1 -16.97 -23.05 -13.03
N GLN A 2 -15.64 -23.06 -12.87
CA GLN A 2 -14.99 -23.25 -11.56
C GLN A 2 -14.07 -22.07 -11.27
N ALA A 3 -14.02 -21.63 -10.02
CA ALA A 3 -13.08 -20.60 -9.58
C ALA A 3 -12.28 -21.04 -8.34
N PHE A 4 -11.08 -20.51 -8.21
CA PHE A 4 -10.24 -20.69 -7.03
C PHE A 4 -10.11 -19.37 -6.26
N VAL A 5 -10.25 -19.45 -4.93
CA VAL A 5 -10.07 -18.32 -4.00
C VAL A 5 -8.88 -18.64 -3.09
N THR A 6 -7.86 -17.79 -3.10
CA THR A 6 -6.56 -18.08 -2.47
C THR A 6 -6.52 -17.86 -0.95
N ARG A 7 -7.61 -17.39 -0.35
CA ARG A 7 -7.70 -17.10 1.10
C ARG A 7 -9.13 -17.14 1.61
N ARG A 8 -9.31 -17.22 2.93
CA ARG A 8 -10.49 -16.66 3.57
C ARG A 8 -10.61 -15.18 3.24
N ILE A 9 -11.73 -14.82 2.61
CA ILE A 9 -12.12 -13.44 2.34
C ILE A 9 -13.31 -13.06 3.23
N PRO A 10 -13.57 -11.77 3.45
CA PRO A 10 -14.74 -11.32 4.21
C PRO A 10 -16.06 -11.96 3.74
N ARG A 11 -16.92 -12.25 4.72
CA ARG A 11 -18.15 -13.04 4.53
C ARG A 11 -19.05 -12.53 3.40
N GLU A 12 -19.13 -11.22 3.22
CA GLU A 12 -20.00 -10.60 2.21
C GLU A 12 -19.58 -10.98 0.77
N GLY A 13 -18.27 -11.00 0.47
CA GLY A 13 -17.80 -11.43 -0.84
C GLY A 13 -18.00 -12.93 -1.07
N LEU A 14 -17.74 -13.74 -0.05
CA LEU A 14 -17.98 -15.20 -0.14
C LEU A 14 -19.48 -15.51 -0.32
N ALA A 15 -20.36 -14.76 0.35
CA ALA A 15 -21.80 -14.87 0.18
C ALA A 15 -22.22 -14.51 -1.25
N ALA A 16 -21.68 -13.42 -1.82
CA ALA A 16 -21.94 -13.03 -3.21
C ALA A 16 -21.54 -14.13 -4.20
N LEU A 17 -20.37 -14.74 -4.03
CA LEU A 17 -19.91 -15.86 -4.85
C LEU A 17 -20.84 -17.08 -4.74
N SER A 18 -21.24 -17.43 -3.52
CA SER A 18 -22.05 -18.62 -3.24
C SER A 18 -23.50 -18.46 -3.75
N GLN A 19 -24.09 -17.27 -3.61
CA GLN A 19 -25.48 -17.00 -4.00
C GLN A 19 -25.65 -16.86 -5.51
N ALA A 20 -24.60 -16.48 -6.24
CA ALA A 20 -24.70 -16.25 -7.67
C ALA A 20 -25.08 -17.51 -8.47
N GLY A 21 -24.76 -18.71 -7.98
CA GLY A 21 -25.07 -19.98 -8.67
C GLY A 21 -24.36 -20.17 -10.02
N VAL A 22 -23.37 -19.31 -10.34
CA VAL A 22 -22.71 -19.23 -11.66
C VAL A 22 -21.45 -20.09 -11.73
N CYS A 23 -20.81 -20.37 -10.60
CA CYS A 23 -19.60 -21.18 -10.54
C CYS A 23 -19.49 -21.97 -9.24
N SER A 24 -18.77 -23.09 -9.30
CA SER A 24 -18.30 -23.80 -8.12
C SER A 24 -17.03 -23.13 -7.61
N ILE A 25 -17.00 -22.81 -6.32
CA ILE A 25 -15.86 -22.19 -5.65
C ILE A 25 -15.05 -23.28 -4.93
N GLN A 26 -13.77 -23.36 -5.26
CA GLN A 26 -12.77 -24.00 -4.41
C GLN A 26 -12.01 -22.90 -3.67
N GLN A 27 -11.87 -23.03 -2.36
CA GLN A 27 -11.21 -22.03 -1.53
C GLN A 27 -10.08 -22.66 -0.74
N TRP A 28 -8.96 -21.95 -0.63
CA TRP A 28 -7.98 -22.18 0.42
C TRP A 28 -8.55 -21.67 1.75
N ASP A 29 -9.04 -22.60 2.59
CA ASP A 29 -9.74 -22.27 3.83
C ASP A 29 -8.79 -21.98 5.00
N SER A 30 -7.94 -20.97 4.81
CA SER A 30 -7.02 -20.47 5.83
C SER A 30 -6.89 -18.95 5.77
N ASP A 31 -6.49 -18.37 6.90
CA ASP A 31 -6.03 -16.98 7.00
C ASP A 31 -4.54 -16.86 6.59
N GLU A 32 -3.81 -17.98 6.58
CA GLU A 32 -2.42 -18.06 6.13
C GLU A 32 -2.28 -18.07 4.61
N PRO A 33 -1.16 -17.56 4.04
CA PRO A 33 -0.87 -17.65 2.62
C PRO A 33 -0.98 -19.05 2.05
N VAL A 34 -1.60 -19.16 0.89
CA VAL A 34 -1.65 -20.43 0.15
C VAL A 34 -0.23 -20.81 -0.26
N PRO A 35 0.27 -22.01 0.10
CA PRO A 35 1.57 -22.47 -0.34
C PRO A 35 1.64 -22.52 -1.87
N ARG A 36 2.82 -22.30 -2.44
CA ARG A 36 3.00 -22.24 -3.89
C ARG A 36 2.47 -23.50 -4.60
N SER A 37 2.78 -24.69 -4.10
CA SER A 37 2.30 -25.96 -4.66
C SER A 37 0.77 -26.06 -4.65
N GLU A 38 0.13 -25.61 -3.57
CA GLU A 38 -1.34 -25.60 -3.43
C GLU A 38 -1.99 -24.57 -4.34
N LEU A 39 -1.35 -23.42 -4.57
CA LEU A 39 -1.82 -22.43 -5.54
C LEU A 39 -1.81 -23.00 -6.97
N LEU A 40 -0.71 -23.64 -7.37
CA LEU A 40 -0.58 -24.26 -8.69
C LEU A 40 -1.61 -25.37 -8.90
N ALA A 41 -1.80 -26.24 -7.90
CA ALA A 41 -2.81 -27.30 -7.95
C ALA A 41 -4.24 -26.74 -7.93
N GLY A 42 -4.50 -25.72 -7.10
CA GLY A 42 -5.81 -25.12 -6.90
C GLY A 42 -6.31 -24.34 -8.12
N VAL A 43 -5.42 -23.68 -8.86
CA VAL A 43 -5.77 -22.91 -10.06
C VAL A 43 -5.93 -23.79 -11.31
N ALA A 44 -5.43 -25.03 -11.30
CA ALA A 44 -5.43 -25.91 -12.46
C ALA A 44 -6.83 -26.14 -13.04
N GLY A 45 -7.01 -25.81 -14.33
CA GLY A 45 -8.26 -25.95 -15.06
C GLY A 45 -9.38 -25.00 -14.64
N LYS A 46 -9.12 -24.03 -13.76
CA LYS A 46 -10.11 -23.05 -13.30
C LYS A 46 -10.38 -21.98 -14.36
N HIS A 47 -11.57 -21.40 -14.27
CA HIS A 47 -12.05 -20.35 -15.17
C HIS A 47 -11.83 -18.95 -14.58
N GLY A 48 -11.80 -18.86 -13.26
CA GLY A 48 -11.56 -17.62 -12.54
C GLY A 48 -10.66 -17.83 -11.32
N LEU A 49 -9.89 -16.79 -11.00
CA LEU A 49 -9.03 -16.74 -9.83
C LEU A 49 -9.37 -15.48 -9.04
N LEU A 50 -9.68 -15.63 -7.75
CA LEU A 50 -9.74 -14.51 -6.80
C LEU A 50 -8.50 -14.60 -5.90
N CYS A 51 -7.60 -13.64 -6.05
CA CYS A 51 -6.33 -13.58 -5.32
C CYS A 51 -6.23 -12.34 -4.42
N VAL A 52 -5.20 -12.31 -3.58
CA VAL A 52 -4.81 -11.16 -2.76
C VAL A 52 -3.43 -10.65 -3.17
N LEU A 53 -3.05 -9.44 -2.72
CA LEU A 53 -1.80 -8.79 -3.10
C LEU A 53 -0.51 -9.55 -2.77
N SER A 54 -0.58 -10.51 -1.83
CA SER A 54 0.56 -11.33 -1.42
C SER A 54 0.73 -12.60 -2.26
N ASP A 55 -0.21 -12.93 -3.14
CA ASP A 55 -0.09 -14.06 -4.05
C ASP A 55 0.64 -13.64 -5.32
N GLN A 56 1.84 -14.17 -5.58
CA GLN A 56 2.58 -13.87 -6.81
C GLN A 56 1.97 -14.62 -8.01
N ILE A 57 1.15 -13.93 -8.80
CA ILE A 57 0.49 -14.49 -10.00
C ILE A 57 1.39 -14.26 -11.22
N ASP A 58 2.41 -15.08 -11.33
CA ASP A 58 3.39 -15.06 -12.43
C ASP A 58 3.04 -16.06 -13.54
N LYS A 59 3.96 -16.21 -14.51
CA LYS A 59 3.81 -17.13 -15.65
C LYS A 59 3.54 -18.57 -15.22
N GLU A 60 4.16 -19.07 -14.16
CA GLU A 60 3.99 -20.46 -13.72
C GLU A 60 2.56 -20.71 -13.23
N VAL A 61 1.98 -19.76 -12.47
CA VAL A 61 0.56 -19.84 -12.05
C VAL A 61 -0.36 -19.80 -13.27
N LEU A 62 -0.09 -18.93 -14.24
CA LEU A 62 -0.88 -18.83 -15.46
C LEU A 62 -0.78 -20.09 -16.33
N ASP A 63 0.38 -20.75 -16.37
CA ASP A 63 0.60 -22.02 -17.06
C ASP A 63 -0.14 -23.17 -16.37
N ALA A 64 -0.05 -23.24 -15.03
CA ALA A 64 -0.77 -24.24 -14.24
C ALA A 64 -2.29 -24.11 -14.41
N ALA A 65 -2.82 -22.88 -14.47
CA ALA A 65 -4.23 -22.63 -14.71
C ALA A 65 -4.72 -23.17 -16.06
N GLY A 66 -3.87 -23.08 -17.08
CA GLY A 66 -4.17 -23.50 -18.44
C GLY A 66 -5.10 -22.54 -19.19
N SER A 67 -5.58 -22.97 -20.35
CA SER A 67 -6.36 -22.15 -21.29
C SER A 67 -7.78 -21.80 -20.82
N ASN A 68 -8.26 -22.40 -19.73
CA ASN A 68 -9.61 -22.15 -19.22
C ASN A 68 -9.72 -20.83 -18.46
N LEU A 69 -8.61 -20.27 -17.97
CA LEU A 69 -8.62 -19.08 -17.14
C LEU A 69 -9.07 -17.86 -17.98
N LYS A 70 -10.16 -17.21 -17.56
CA LYS A 70 -10.75 -16.05 -18.24
C LYS A 70 -10.60 -14.74 -17.47
N ILE A 71 -10.54 -14.82 -16.14
CA ILE A 71 -10.57 -13.66 -15.24
C ILE A 71 -9.70 -13.89 -14.01
N ILE A 72 -8.90 -12.88 -13.66
CA ILE A 72 -8.22 -12.77 -12.37
C ILE A 72 -8.81 -11.55 -11.65
N SER A 73 -9.38 -11.74 -10.46
CA SER A 73 -9.90 -10.65 -9.63
C SER A 73 -9.05 -10.53 -8.37
N THR A 74 -8.29 -9.44 -8.25
CA THR A 74 -7.47 -9.21 -7.06
C THR A 74 -8.22 -8.37 -6.03
N LEU A 75 -8.17 -8.78 -4.76
CA LEU A 75 -8.66 -8.02 -3.62
C LEU A 75 -7.61 -6.96 -3.20
N SER A 76 -7.25 -6.09 -4.14
CA SER A 76 -6.26 -5.02 -3.96
C SER A 76 -6.39 -3.94 -5.04
N VAL A 77 -5.84 -2.74 -4.77
CA VAL A 77 -5.66 -1.70 -5.81
C VAL A 77 -4.31 -1.84 -6.52
N GLY A 78 -3.25 -2.22 -5.81
CA GLY A 78 -1.96 -2.50 -6.44
C GLY A 78 -2.01 -3.83 -7.17
N VAL A 79 -1.29 -3.90 -8.29
CA VAL A 79 -1.33 -4.98 -9.29
C VAL A 79 0.06 -5.49 -9.65
N ASP A 80 1.08 -5.07 -8.90
CA ASP A 80 2.49 -5.41 -9.10
C ASP A 80 2.80 -6.91 -8.88
N HIS A 81 1.93 -7.62 -8.17
CA HIS A 81 1.98 -9.07 -7.97
C HIS A 81 1.42 -9.88 -9.16
N LEU A 82 0.89 -9.21 -10.20
CA LEU A 82 0.33 -9.84 -11.38
C LEU A 82 1.27 -9.69 -12.58
N ALA A 83 1.55 -10.77 -13.31
CA ALA A 83 2.29 -10.73 -14.57
C ALA A 83 1.44 -10.16 -15.72
N LEU A 84 1.15 -8.86 -15.67
CA LEU A 84 0.19 -8.17 -16.55
C LEU A 84 0.45 -8.39 -18.04
N GLU A 85 1.71 -8.40 -18.48
CA GLU A 85 2.06 -8.68 -19.88
C GLU A 85 1.67 -10.09 -20.32
N GLU A 86 1.86 -11.10 -19.47
CA GLU A 86 1.46 -12.48 -19.76
C GLU A 86 -0.06 -12.66 -19.71
N ILE A 87 -0.71 -12.00 -18.75
CA ILE A 87 -2.18 -11.97 -18.62
C ILE A 87 -2.81 -11.36 -19.88
N LYS A 88 -2.28 -10.22 -20.34
CA LYS A 88 -2.72 -9.52 -21.55
C LYS A 88 -2.58 -10.39 -22.80
N LYS A 89 -1.42 -11.02 -22.99
CA LYS A 89 -1.17 -11.93 -24.13
C LYS A 89 -2.16 -13.11 -24.17
N ARG A 90 -2.63 -13.57 -23.02
CA ARG A 90 -3.60 -14.67 -22.90
C ARG A 90 -5.06 -14.22 -23.02
N GLY A 91 -5.32 -12.92 -23.15
CA GLY A 91 -6.68 -12.38 -23.19
C GLY A 91 -7.45 -12.53 -21.87
N ILE A 92 -6.73 -12.67 -20.75
CA ILE A 92 -7.33 -12.82 -19.42
C ILE A 92 -7.70 -11.43 -18.91
N ARG A 93 -8.96 -11.27 -18.50
CA ARG A 93 -9.46 -10.02 -17.91
C ARG A 93 -8.96 -9.85 -16.49
N VAL A 94 -8.86 -8.61 -16.00
CA VAL A 94 -8.40 -8.32 -14.63
C VAL A 94 -9.38 -7.40 -13.90
N GLY A 95 -9.86 -7.87 -12.76
CA GLY A 95 -10.60 -7.09 -11.78
C GLY A 95 -9.70 -6.63 -10.63
N TYR A 96 -9.91 -5.42 -10.13
CA TYR A 96 -9.17 -4.85 -9.00
C TYR A 96 -10.08 -3.93 -8.16
N THR A 97 -9.60 -3.42 -7.03
CA THR A 97 -10.43 -2.65 -6.07
C THR A 97 -9.99 -1.18 -5.92
N PRO A 98 -10.03 -0.34 -6.99
CA PRO A 98 -9.78 1.09 -6.87
C PRO A 98 -10.89 1.79 -6.07
N ASP A 99 -10.63 3.03 -5.68
CA ASP A 99 -11.59 3.97 -5.07
C ASP A 99 -12.07 3.57 -3.65
N ILE A 100 -12.59 2.36 -3.46
CA ILE A 100 -13.28 1.87 -2.26
C ILE A 100 -12.43 1.84 -0.97
N LEU A 101 -11.10 1.81 -1.13
CA LEU A 101 -10.12 1.78 -0.04
C LEU A 101 -9.36 3.09 0.14
N THR A 102 -9.66 4.10 -0.68
CA THR A 102 -8.89 5.35 -0.75
C THR A 102 -8.87 6.08 0.58
N ASP A 103 -10.04 6.25 1.19
CA ASP A 103 -10.18 6.99 2.45
C ASP A 103 -9.52 6.26 3.61
N ALA A 104 -9.78 4.95 3.79
CA ALA A 104 -9.14 4.15 4.82
C ALA A 104 -7.61 4.19 4.72
N THR A 105 -7.07 4.06 3.50
CA THR A 105 -5.61 4.08 3.27
C THR A 105 -5.01 5.46 3.54
N ALA A 106 -5.72 6.54 3.17
CA ALA A 106 -5.30 7.89 3.48
C ALA A 106 -5.35 8.19 4.99
N GLU A 107 -6.38 7.68 5.69
CA GLU A 107 -6.49 7.78 7.15
C GLU A 107 -5.32 7.10 7.84
N LEU A 108 -4.98 5.87 7.45
CA LEU A 108 -3.81 5.20 8.01
C LEU A 108 -2.52 5.95 7.69
N SER A 109 -2.34 6.43 6.47
CA SER A 109 -1.13 7.18 6.09
C SER A 109 -0.92 8.40 6.98
N VAL A 110 -1.99 9.14 7.30
CA VAL A 110 -1.94 10.27 8.24
C VAL A 110 -1.73 9.80 9.68
N ALA A 111 -2.38 8.70 10.11
CA ALA A 111 -2.17 8.13 11.44
C ALA A 111 -0.72 7.70 11.66
N LEU A 112 -0.11 7.02 10.69
CA LEU A 112 1.29 6.63 10.68
C LEU A 112 2.22 7.84 10.70
N LEU A 113 1.92 8.86 9.88
CA LEU A 113 2.66 10.13 9.91
C LEU A 113 2.64 10.75 11.30
N LEU A 114 1.46 10.90 11.90
CA LEU A 114 1.29 11.52 13.22
C LEU A 114 1.94 10.70 14.32
N ALA A 115 1.78 9.38 14.31
CA ALA A 115 2.39 8.48 15.29
C ALA A 115 3.92 8.58 15.23
N THR A 116 4.48 8.67 14.02
CA THR A 116 5.93 8.79 13.80
C THR A 116 6.43 10.18 14.23
N CYS A 117 5.87 11.27 13.69
CA CYS A 117 6.40 12.60 13.92
C CYS A 117 6.16 13.12 15.35
N ARG A 118 5.15 12.60 16.05
CA ARG A 118 4.86 12.89 17.45
C ARG A 118 5.39 11.84 18.42
N ARG A 119 6.17 10.87 17.94
CA ARG A 119 6.90 9.88 18.74
C ARG A 119 6.00 9.08 19.69
N LEU A 120 4.83 8.68 19.19
CA LEU A 120 3.83 7.96 20.00
C LEU A 120 4.36 6.61 20.51
N PRO A 121 4.99 5.75 19.69
CA PRO A 121 5.47 4.45 20.18
C PRO A 121 6.48 4.58 21.32
N GLU A 122 7.49 5.45 21.18
CA GLU A 122 8.44 5.74 22.25
C GLU A 122 7.74 6.26 23.51
N SER A 123 6.80 7.20 23.34
CA SER A 123 6.07 7.80 24.46
C SER A 123 5.20 6.78 25.21
N VAL A 124 4.56 5.86 24.48
CA VAL A 124 3.78 4.76 25.07
C VAL A 124 4.68 3.80 25.86
N GLU A 125 5.86 3.50 25.34
CA GLU A 125 6.81 2.62 26.01
C GLU A 125 7.33 3.23 27.32
N GLU A 126 7.63 4.52 27.35
CA GLU A 126 8.06 5.21 28.58
C GLU A 126 7.00 5.23 29.69
N VAL A 127 5.72 5.18 29.34
CA VAL A 127 4.64 5.01 30.31
C VAL A 127 4.63 3.58 30.86
N LYS A 128 4.76 2.58 29.98
CA LYS A 128 4.73 1.16 30.36
C LYS A 128 5.93 0.73 31.19
N ASN A 129 7.12 1.25 30.87
CA ASN A 129 8.38 0.88 31.50
C ASN A 129 8.72 1.71 32.75
N GLY A 130 7.89 2.70 33.10
CA GLY A 130 8.09 3.57 34.27
C GLY A 130 9.05 4.75 34.05
N GLY A 131 9.50 5.01 32.81
CA GLY A 131 10.33 6.17 32.45
C GLY A 131 9.63 7.52 32.59
N TRP A 132 8.30 7.53 32.54
CA TRP A 132 7.50 8.72 32.85
C TRP A 132 7.48 9.02 34.36
N THR A 133 8.29 10.01 34.76
CA THR A 133 8.34 10.47 36.16
C THR A 133 7.47 11.69 36.44
N THR A 134 7.38 12.61 35.48
CA THR A 134 6.62 13.86 35.57
C THR A 134 6.49 14.49 34.19
N TRP A 135 5.73 15.57 34.06
CA TRP A 135 5.75 16.43 32.88
C TRP A 135 7.10 17.12 32.75
N LYS A 136 7.72 17.04 31.56
CA LYS A 136 9.05 17.58 31.27
C LYS A 136 8.98 18.47 30.03
N PRO A 137 9.44 19.74 30.09
CA PRO A 137 9.25 20.71 28.99
C PRO A 137 9.99 20.38 27.69
N LEU A 138 11.06 19.57 27.76
CA LEU A 138 11.94 19.25 26.61
C LEU A 138 11.95 17.76 26.25
N TRP A 139 11.08 16.95 26.87
CA TRP A 139 11.09 15.50 26.71
C TRP A 139 10.02 15.06 25.71
N MET A 140 10.37 14.13 24.82
CA MET A 140 9.50 13.60 23.76
C MET A 140 8.90 14.67 22.82
N CYS A 141 9.58 15.81 22.67
CA CYS A 141 9.24 16.77 21.62
C CYS A 141 9.37 16.11 20.23
N GLY A 142 8.42 16.41 19.35
CA GLY A 142 8.36 15.91 17.98
C GLY A 142 8.25 17.04 16.96
N TYR A 143 7.92 16.69 15.72
CA TYR A 143 7.85 17.62 14.59
C TYR A 143 6.39 18.00 14.28
N SER A 144 6.14 19.30 14.07
CA SER A 144 4.79 19.83 13.83
C SER A 144 4.49 19.96 12.34
N LEU A 145 3.25 19.69 11.95
CA LEU A 145 2.73 19.93 10.59
C LEU A 145 2.41 21.42 10.33
N SER A 146 2.19 22.21 11.38
CA SER A 146 1.84 23.62 11.22
C SER A 146 3.01 24.40 10.62
N GLY A 147 2.75 25.13 9.52
CA GLY A 147 3.75 25.89 8.79
C GLY A 147 4.69 25.03 7.92
N SER A 148 4.48 23.72 7.85
CA SER A 148 5.37 22.78 7.16
C SER A 148 5.18 22.72 5.64
N THR A 149 6.18 22.17 4.95
CA THR A 149 6.09 21.69 3.57
C THR A 149 5.90 20.17 3.54
N VAL A 150 4.86 19.70 2.86
CA VAL A 150 4.60 18.26 2.65
C VAL A 150 4.81 17.89 1.18
N GLY A 151 5.74 16.98 0.92
CA GLY A 151 6.00 16.41 -0.39
C GLY A 151 5.31 15.06 -0.58
N ILE A 152 4.48 14.93 -1.63
CA ILE A 152 3.77 13.69 -1.94
C ILE A 152 4.34 13.05 -3.20
N ILE A 153 4.89 11.85 -3.07
CA ILE A 153 5.36 11.05 -4.20
C ILE A 153 4.17 10.23 -4.72
N GLY A 154 3.60 10.68 -5.84
CA GLY A 154 2.40 10.10 -6.43
C GLY A 154 1.09 10.73 -5.96
N LEU A 155 0.69 11.87 -6.56
CA LEU A 155 -0.60 12.54 -6.31
C LEU A 155 -1.78 11.85 -7.03
N GLY A 156 -1.94 10.55 -6.80
CA GLY A 156 -3.11 9.76 -7.20
C GLY A 156 -4.29 9.96 -6.25
N ARG A 157 -5.30 9.09 -6.33
CA ARG A 157 -6.50 9.13 -5.46
C ARG A 157 -6.14 9.16 -3.97
N ILE A 158 -5.25 8.26 -3.55
CA ILE A 158 -4.79 8.18 -2.15
C ILE A 158 -3.96 9.41 -1.78
N GLY A 159 -3.00 9.82 -2.62
CA GLY A 159 -2.20 11.03 -2.37
C GLY A 159 -3.04 12.30 -2.21
N GLN A 160 -4.09 12.47 -3.02
CA GLN A 160 -5.05 13.57 -2.86
C GLN A 160 -5.83 13.48 -1.54
N ALA A 161 -6.30 12.28 -1.19
CA ALA A 161 -7.02 12.06 0.06
C ALA A 161 -6.14 12.30 1.30
N VAL A 162 -4.83 12.00 1.22
CA VAL A 162 -3.83 12.35 2.23
C VAL A 162 -3.65 13.87 2.31
N ALA A 163 -3.41 14.55 1.18
CA ALA A 163 -3.25 16.00 1.15
C ALA A 163 -4.46 16.74 1.77
N ARG A 164 -5.67 16.30 1.42
CA ARG A 164 -6.93 16.84 1.96
C ARG A 164 -7.02 16.71 3.48
N ARG A 165 -6.60 15.58 4.03
CA ARG A 165 -6.58 15.33 5.48
C ARG A 165 -5.47 16.09 6.20
N LEU A 166 -4.34 16.34 5.54
CA LEU A 166 -3.23 17.10 6.13
C LEU A 166 -3.45 18.62 6.08
N LYS A 167 -4.20 19.14 5.10
CA LYS A 167 -4.49 20.58 4.96
C LYS A 167 -4.95 21.26 6.26
N PRO A 168 -5.94 20.74 7.03
CA PRO A 168 -6.38 21.37 8.28
C PRO A 168 -5.36 21.33 9.43
N PHE A 169 -4.24 20.59 9.31
CA PHE A 169 -3.15 20.65 10.29
C PHE A 169 -2.26 21.91 10.12
N GLY A 170 -2.59 22.79 9.18
CA GLY A 170 -1.88 24.05 8.95
C GLY A 170 -0.65 23.90 8.07
N VAL A 171 -0.62 22.91 7.17
CA VAL A 171 0.43 22.76 6.15
C VAL A 171 0.49 24.02 5.30
N LYS A 172 1.69 24.58 5.13
CA LYS A 172 1.92 25.80 4.37
C LYS A 172 2.03 25.53 2.86
N THR A 173 2.76 24.49 2.50
CA THR A 173 3.05 24.16 1.09
C THR A 173 2.87 22.68 0.84
N PHE A 174 2.18 22.32 -0.24
CA PHE A 174 2.18 20.97 -0.79
C PHE A 174 3.04 20.91 -2.05
N LEU A 175 3.98 19.97 -2.08
CA LEU A 175 4.74 19.62 -3.27
C LEU A 175 4.30 18.23 -3.73
N TYR A 176 4.40 17.95 -5.01
CA TYR A 176 4.23 16.58 -5.50
C TYR A 176 5.12 16.26 -6.68
N THR A 177 5.40 14.97 -6.85
CA THR A 177 6.13 14.44 -8.01
C THR A 177 5.46 13.17 -8.54
N GLY A 178 5.82 12.79 -9.77
CA GLY A 178 5.26 11.66 -10.50
C GLY A 178 5.68 11.70 -11.97
N SER A 179 5.14 10.80 -12.80
CA SER A 179 5.50 10.69 -14.21
C SER A 179 5.12 11.91 -15.06
N ARG A 180 4.11 12.67 -14.64
CA ARG A 180 3.69 13.93 -15.27
C ARG A 180 2.92 14.82 -14.30
N PRO A 181 2.85 16.15 -14.55
CA PRO A 181 1.94 17.04 -13.82
C PRO A 181 0.48 16.57 -13.95
N LYS A 182 -0.30 16.80 -12.90
CA LYS A 182 -1.75 16.55 -12.86
C LYS A 182 -2.42 17.77 -12.24
N PRO A 183 -2.49 18.90 -12.98
CA PRO A 183 -2.99 20.17 -12.43
C PRO A 183 -4.39 20.01 -11.81
N GLU A 184 -5.27 19.21 -12.42
CA GLU A 184 -6.61 18.90 -11.94
C GLU A 184 -6.63 18.28 -10.54
N ASN A 185 -5.64 17.45 -10.21
CA ASN A 185 -5.51 16.83 -8.87
C ASN A 185 -4.88 17.80 -7.85
N ALA A 186 -4.13 18.79 -8.32
CA ALA A 186 -3.32 19.67 -7.50
C ALA A 186 -4.05 20.96 -7.09
N VAL A 187 -5.06 21.41 -7.86
CA VAL A 187 -5.77 22.68 -7.64
C VAL A 187 -6.31 22.81 -6.21
N GLU A 188 -6.91 21.75 -5.66
CA GLU A 188 -7.52 21.78 -4.32
C GLU A 188 -6.52 22.14 -3.20
N PHE A 189 -5.27 21.75 -3.39
CA PHE A 189 -4.18 21.91 -2.41
C PHE A 189 -3.20 23.00 -2.81
N GLN A 190 -3.38 23.60 -4.00
CA GLN A 190 -2.38 24.47 -4.64
C GLN A 190 -1.00 23.78 -4.68
N ALA A 191 -1.00 22.47 -4.94
CA ALA A 191 0.23 21.69 -4.89
C ALA A 191 1.12 21.97 -6.10
N GLU A 192 2.42 22.16 -5.88
CA GLU A 192 3.40 22.41 -6.95
C GLU A 192 3.99 21.10 -7.45
N PHE A 193 3.97 20.87 -8.77
CA PHE A 193 4.67 19.74 -9.38
C PHE A 193 6.16 20.04 -9.49
N VAL A 194 6.99 19.21 -8.86
CA VAL A 194 8.44 19.42 -8.80
C VAL A 194 9.22 18.13 -9.10
N PRO A 195 10.49 18.23 -9.55
CA PRO A 195 11.38 17.08 -9.62
C PRO A 195 11.59 16.43 -8.24
N LEU A 196 11.85 15.12 -8.22
CA LEU A 196 12.05 14.34 -7.00
C LEU A 196 13.14 14.94 -6.08
N ALA A 197 14.24 15.45 -6.65
CA ALA A 197 15.32 16.10 -5.90
C ALA A 197 14.82 17.33 -5.12
N LYS A 198 14.10 18.24 -5.78
CA LYS A 198 13.52 19.43 -5.14
C LYS A 198 12.50 19.04 -4.05
N LEU A 199 11.69 18.01 -4.31
CA LEU A 199 10.76 17.48 -3.30
C LEU A 199 11.51 17.02 -2.04
N ALA A 200 12.59 16.26 -2.19
CA ALA A 200 13.40 15.81 -1.05
C ALA A 200 14.01 16.99 -0.27
N GLU A 201 14.58 17.96 -0.98
CA GLU A 201 15.27 19.12 -0.40
C GLU A 201 14.33 20.05 0.38
N GLU A 202 13.10 20.25 -0.11
CA GLU A 202 12.19 21.27 0.43
C GLU A 202 11.16 20.74 1.42
N SER A 203 10.92 19.42 1.48
CA SER A 203 9.87 18.84 2.32
C SER A 203 10.31 18.63 3.78
N ASP A 204 9.44 19.00 4.71
CA ASP A 204 9.55 18.60 6.12
C ASP A 204 8.92 17.21 6.34
N PHE A 205 7.93 16.86 5.53
CA PHE A 205 7.31 15.54 5.51
C PHE A 205 7.25 15.01 4.09
N VAL A 206 7.71 13.79 3.88
CA VAL A 206 7.56 13.08 2.61
C VAL A 206 6.56 11.94 2.80
N VAL A 207 5.56 11.86 1.93
CA VAL A 207 4.58 10.75 1.92
C VAL A 207 4.58 10.06 0.56
N VAL A 208 4.82 8.74 0.57
CA VAL A 208 4.92 7.92 -0.65
C VAL A 208 3.65 7.11 -0.84
N THR A 209 2.90 7.44 -1.90
CA THR A 209 1.61 6.80 -2.27
C THR A 209 1.58 6.40 -3.75
N CYS A 210 2.74 6.25 -4.39
CA CYS A 210 2.84 5.84 -5.80
C CYS A 210 2.64 4.33 -5.98
N SER A 211 2.46 3.88 -7.22
CA SER A 211 2.49 2.45 -7.55
C SER A 211 3.93 1.95 -7.63
N LEU A 212 4.16 0.66 -7.39
CA LEU A 212 5.42 0.00 -7.72
C LEU A 212 5.48 -0.27 -9.22
N THR A 213 6.50 0.29 -9.88
CA THR A 213 6.82 0.14 -11.29
C THR A 213 8.35 0.02 -11.43
N PRO A 214 8.89 -0.28 -12.62
CA PRO A 214 10.34 -0.22 -12.85
C PRO A 214 10.94 1.14 -12.46
N ASP A 215 10.24 2.24 -12.72
CA ASP A 215 10.72 3.60 -12.45
C ASP A 215 10.67 3.99 -10.96
N THR A 216 9.77 3.38 -10.18
CA THR A 216 9.64 3.69 -8.73
C THR A 216 10.40 2.71 -7.85
N LYS A 217 10.84 1.57 -8.39
CA LYS A 217 11.61 0.56 -7.64
C LYS A 217 12.95 1.13 -7.17
N GLY A 218 13.18 1.11 -5.87
CA GLY A 218 14.40 1.65 -5.24
C GLY A 218 14.59 3.16 -5.43
N MET A 219 13.52 3.89 -5.79
CA MET A 219 13.57 5.34 -6.01
C MET A 219 13.93 6.11 -4.74
N CYS A 220 13.47 5.65 -3.57
CA CYS A 220 13.84 6.21 -2.27
C CYS A 220 15.10 5.49 -1.76
N ASN A 221 16.26 5.94 -2.23
CA ASN A 221 17.57 5.38 -1.93
C ASN A 221 18.49 6.37 -1.20
N LYS A 222 19.77 6.03 -1.05
CA LYS A 222 20.79 6.87 -0.40
C LYS A 222 20.80 8.31 -0.92
N ASP A 223 20.77 8.50 -2.23
CA ASP A 223 20.81 9.84 -2.82
C ASP A 223 19.56 10.64 -2.47
N PHE A 224 18.39 9.99 -2.50
CA PHE A 224 17.14 10.59 -2.05
C PHE A 224 17.20 11.02 -0.58
N PHE A 225 17.60 10.12 0.33
CA PHE A 225 17.69 10.44 1.75
C PHE A 225 18.78 11.48 2.07
N SER A 226 19.88 11.51 1.32
CA SER A 226 20.95 12.51 1.49
C SER A 226 20.49 13.94 1.22
N ARG A 227 19.46 14.11 0.38
CA ARG A 227 18.86 15.39 0.02
C ARG A 227 17.78 15.84 1.01
N MET A 228 17.21 14.91 1.76
CA MET A 228 16.20 15.21 2.75
C MET A 228 16.76 16.04 3.89
N LYS A 229 15.91 16.90 4.47
CA LYS A 229 16.27 17.67 5.66
C LYS A 229 16.52 16.72 6.83
N LYS A 230 17.50 17.04 7.68
CA LYS A 230 17.76 16.31 8.93
C LYS A 230 16.56 16.24 9.88
N THR A 231 15.66 17.21 9.79
CA THR A 231 14.43 17.30 10.60
C THR A 231 13.23 16.65 9.93
N SER A 232 13.37 16.11 8.72
CA SER A 232 12.25 15.60 7.96
C SER A 232 11.81 14.21 8.41
N VAL A 233 10.53 13.90 8.18
CA VAL A 233 9.93 12.59 8.45
C VAL A 233 9.50 11.95 7.13
N PHE A 234 9.88 10.68 6.92
CA PHE A 234 9.58 9.91 5.73
C PHE A 234 8.48 8.87 5.98
N ILE A 235 7.41 8.87 5.18
CA ILE A 235 6.27 7.95 5.34
C ILE A 235 6.05 7.16 4.05
N ASN A 236 5.98 5.83 4.14
CA ASN A 236 5.69 4.97 3.00
C ASN A 236 4.45 4.09 3.24
N THR A 237 3.42 4.29 2.43
CA THR A 237 2.21 3.45 2.37
C THR A 237 1.94 2.92 0.95
N SER A 238 2.99 2.85 0.13
CA SER A 238 2.95 2.33 -1.25
C SER A 238 3.30 0.84 -1.34
N ARG A 239 4.58 0.53 -1.58
CA ARG A 239 5.20 -0.80 -1.55
C ARG A 239 6.58 -0.71 -0.90
N GLY A 240 7.02 -1.78 -0.26
CA GLY A 240 8.35 -1.86 0.33
C GLY A 240 9.46 -1.61 -0.71
N ALA A 241 9.32 -2.20 -1.90
CA ALA A 241 10.35 -2.14 -2.95
C ALA A 241 10.56 -0.76 -3.58
N VAL A 242 9.75 0.25 -3.24
CA VAL A 242 10.02 1.66 -3.60
C VAL A 242 11.19 2.22 -2.78
N VAL A 243 11.46 1.63 -1.62
CA VAL A 243 12.48 2.06 -0.66
C VAL A 243 13.65 1.08 -0.67
N ASN A 244 14.87 1.60 -0.74
CA ASN A 244 16.04 0.83 -0.34
C ASN A 244 16.10 0.84 1.20
N GLN A 245 15.75 -0.30 1.82
CA GLN A 245 15.66 -0.40 3.29
C GLN A 245 17.02 -0.28 3.99
N GLU A 246 18.11 -0.69 3.33
CA GLU A 246 19.45 -0.53 3.89
C GLU A 246 19.84 0.95 3.92
N ASP A 247 19.60 1.67 2.83
CA ASP A 247 19.85 3.12 2.78
C ASP A 247 18.99 3.88 3.78
N LEU A 248 17.72 3.47 3.97
CA LEU A 248 16.83 4.03 4.98
C LEU A 248 17.38 3.79 6.39
N TYR A 249 17.82 2.56 6.69
CA TYR A 249 18.43 2.22 7.98
C TYR A 249 19.64 3.12 8.26
N GLN A 250 20.56 3.25 7.28
CA GLN A 250 21.73 4.11 7.43
C GLN A 250 21.35 5.59 7.60
N ALA A 251 20.34 6.08 6.88
CA ALA A 251 19.86 7.45 7.00
C ALA A 251 19.28 7.74 8.41
N LEU A 252 18.57 6.78 9.00
CA LEU A 252 18.00 6.90 10.34
C LEU A 252 19.08 6.82 11.43
N VAL A 253 20.01 5.87 11.33
CA VAL A 253 21.09 5.68 12.32
C VAL A 253 22.07 6.86 12.32
N SER A 254 22.39 7.40 11.14
CA SER A 254 23.29 8.56 11.01
C SER A 254 22.65 9.90 11.34
N GLY A 255 21.32 9.94 11.54
CA GLY A 255 20.57 11.19 11.73
C GLY A 255 20.49 12.06 10.48
N GLN A 256 20.59 11.45 9.29
CA GLN A 256 20.38 12.13 8.01
C GLN A 256 18.91 12.57 7.83
N ILE A 257 17.98 11.81 8.39
CA ILE A 257 16.56 12.18 8.53
C ILE A 257 16.12 11.92 9.97
N ALA A 258 15.02 12.55 10.39
CA ALA A 258 14.60 12.48 11.78
C ALA A 258 13.95 11.14 12.14
N ALA A 259 13.03 10.67 11.29
CA ALA A 259 12.26 9.45 11.54
C ALA A 259 11.63 8.91 10.26
N ALA A 260 11.18 7.66 10.30
CA ALA A 260 10.40 7.05 9.24
C ALA A 260 9.23 6.21 9.75
N GLY A 261 8.14 6.19 8.98
CA GLY A 261 6.97 5.36 9.20
C GLY A 261 6.68 4.52 7.96
N LEU A 262 6.60 3.19 8.09
CA LEU A 262 6.39 2.26 6.98
C LEU A 262 5.15 1.41 7.26
N ASP A 263 4.15 1.42 6.37
CA ASP A 263 3.09 0.40 6.37
C ASP A 263 3.47 -0.82 5.51
N VAL A 264 4.59 -0.73 4.77
CA VAL A 264 5.00 -1.71 3.77
C VAL A 264 6.51 -1.95 3.84
N THR A 265 6.93 -3.19 3.60
CA THR A 265 8.34 -3.61 3.75
C THR A 265 8.75 -4.59 2.65
N THR A 266 10.04 -4.91 2.57
CA THR A 266 10.61 -5.95 1.68
C THR A 266 11.53 -6.86 2.50
N PRO A 267 11.22 -8.16 2.67
CA PRO A 267 9.96 -8.82 2.32
C PRO A 267 8.83 -8.46 3.31
N GLU A 268 7.62 -8.95 3.03
CA GLU A 268 6.50 -8.99 3.98
C GLU A 268 6.16 -10.46 4.32
N PRO A 269 6.20 -10.88 5.60
CA PRO A 269 6.55 -10.10 6.79
C PRO A 269 8.04 -9.75 6.84
N LEU A 270 8.36 -8.59 7.45
CA LEU A 270 9.73 -8.24 7.77
C LEU A 270 10.27 -9.19 8.85
N PRO A 271 11.49 -9.76 8.71
CA PRO A 271 12.09 -10.58 9.76
C PRO A 271 12.16 -9.83 11.10
N THR A 272 11.87 -10.51 12.20
CA THR A 272 11.82 -9.87 13.53
C THR A 272 13.18 -9.42 14.05
N ASP A 273 14.26 -9.94 13.49
CA ASP A 273 15.64 -9.55 13.75
C ASP A 273 16.16 -8.47 12.76
N HIS A 274 15.29 -7.95 11.88
CA HIS A 274 15.69 -6.94 10.91
C HIS A 274 16.14 -5.63 11.59
N PRO A 275 17.27 -5.02 11.18
CA PRO A 275 17.85 -3.85 11.86
C PRO A 275 16.90 -2.66 12.05
N LEU A 276 15.99 -2.40 11.11
CA LEU A 276 14.98 -1.33 11.24
C LEU A 276 14.11 -1.46 12.51
N LEU A 277 13.81 -2.69 12.97
CA LEU A 277 12.98 -2.93 14.16
C LEU A 277 13.71 -2.57 15.47
N SER A 278 15.03 -2.37 15.43
CA SER A 278 15.82 -1.90 16.57
C SER A 278 15.78 -0.38 16.76
N LEU A 279 15.28 0.36 15.76
CA LEU A 279 15.35 1.82 15.74
C LEU A 279 14.11 2.47 16.37
N LYS A 280 14.31 3.27 17.41
CA LYS A 280 13.23 4.01 18.10
C LYS A 280 12.54 5.06 17.22
N ASN A 281 13.24 5.58 16.20
CA ASN A 281 12.71 6.54 15.23
C ASN A 281 12.21 5.89 13.93
N CYS A 282 11.95 4.58 13.95
CA CYS A 282 11.29 3.86 12.85
C CYS A 282 10.01 3.21 13.36
N VAL A 283 8.87 3.51 12.73
CA VAL A 283 7.58 2.90 13.03
C VAL A 283 7.20 2.00 11.86
N ILE A 284 6.95 0.72 12.11
CA ILE A 284 6.60 -0.25 11.07
C ILE A 284 5.24 -0.88 11.41
N LEU A 285 4.31 -0.83 10.44
CA LEU A 285 3.00 -1.44 10.52
C LEU A 285 2.90 -2.62 9.52
N PRO A 286 2.07 -3.64 9.79
CA PRO A 286 2.01 -4.84 8.97
C PRO A 286 0.98 -4.72 7.84
N HIS A 287 1.15 -3.74 6.93
CA HIS A 287 0.32 -3.55 5.74
C HIS A 287 -1.18 -3.46 6.03
N ILE A 288 -1.54 -2.52 6.91
CA ILE A 288 -2.90 -2.33 7.40
C ILE A 288 -3.63 -1.16 6.71
N GLY A 289 -3.11 -0.61 5.61
CA GLY A 289 -3.67 0.53 4.86
C GLY A 289 -5.20 0.54 4.75
N SER A 290 -5.77 -0.56 4.26
CA SER A 290 -7.21 -0.69 4.04
C SER A 290 -7.97 -1.37 5.19
N ALA A 291 -7.35 -1.57 6.36
CA ALA A 291 -7.82 -2.48 7.42
C ALA A 291 -8.94 -1.88 8.31
N THR A 292 -10.06 -1.53 7.71
CA THR A 292 -11.34 -1.37 8.43
C THR A 292 -12.30 -2.48 8.00
N TYR A 293 -13.19 -2.91 8.90
CA TYR A 293 -14.19 -3.94 8.56
C TYR A 293 -15.03 -3.54 7.35
N ALA A 294 -15.54 -2.29 7.35
CA ALA A 294 -16.36 -1.79 6.25
C ALA A 294 -15.60 -1.77 4.92
N THR A 295 -14.35 -1.27 4.91
CA THR A 295 -13.53 -1.23 3.68
C THR A 295 -13.19 -2.64 3.19
N ARG A 296 -12.76 -3.55 4.07
CA ARG A 296 -12.41 -4.92 3.67
C ARG A 296 -13.62 -5.69 3.16
N ASN A 297 -14.78 -5.53 3.78
CA ASN A 297 -16.05 -6.10 3.31
C ASN A 297 -16.39 -5.59 1.91
N ALA A 298 -16.37 -4.27 1.72
CA ALA A 298 -16.68 -3.64 0.44
C ALA A 298 -15.71 -4.06 -0.67
N MET A 299 -14.40 -4.13 -0.39
CA MET A 299 -13.39 -4.68 -1.29
C MET A 299 -13.68 -6.13 -1.66
N SER A 300 -14.06 -6.96 -0.68
CA SER A 300 -14.38 -8.37 -0.89
C SER A 300 -15.59 -8.56 -1.80
N VAL A 301 -16.64 -7.74 -1.64
CA VAL A 301 -17.81 -7.74 -2.52
C VAL A 301 -17.44 -7.30 -3.93
N LEU A 302 -16.64 -6.24 -4.07
CA LEU A 302 -16.17 -5.77 -5.36
C LEU A 302 -15.34 -6.83 -6.10
N ALA A 303 -14.39 -7.48 -5.40
CA ALA A 303 -13.59 -8.56 -5.96
C ALA A 303 -14.46 -9.76 -6.41
N ALA A 304 -15.47 -10.12 -5.62
CA ALA A 304 -16.43 -11.16 -5.99
C ALA A 304 -17.24 -10.77 -7.24
N ASN A 305 -17.76 -9.54 -7.30
CA ASN A 305 -18.57 -9.08 -8.42
C ASN A 305 -17.76 -8.94 -9.71
N ASN A 306 -16.51 -8.47 -9.63
CA ASN A 306 -15.58 -8.48 -10.76
C ASN A 306 -15.37 -9.91 -11.29
N LEU A 307 -15.10 -10.87 -10.40
CA LEU A 307 -14.93 -12.27 -10.78
C LEU A 307 -16.17 -12.82 -11.49
N LEU A 308 -17.36 -12.62 -10.91
CA LEU A 308 -18.62 -13.11 -11.45
C LEU A 308 -18.95 -12.51 -12.81
N ALA A 309 -18.80 -11.19 -12.97
CA ALA A 309 -19.01 -10.53 -14.25
C ALA A 309 -18.00 -10.99 -15.30
N GLY A 310 -16.72 -11.15 -14.93
CA GLY A 310 -15.68 -11.68 -15.81
C GLY A 310 -15.98 -13.11 -16.28
N LEU A 311 -16.47 -13.97 -15.40
CA LEU A 311 -16.88 -15.34 -15.74
C LEU A 311 -18.07 -15.37 -16.70
N LYS A 312 -19.01 -14.43 -16.58
CA LYS A 312 -20.17 -14.29 -17.47
C LYS A 312 -19.87 -13.53 -18.75
N GLU A 313 -18.65 -13.00 -18.91
CA GLU A 313 -18.26 -12.13 -20.02
C GLU A 313 -19.08 -10.82 -20.06
N GLU A 314 -19.51 -10.35 -18.90
CA GLU A 314 -20.23 -9.08 -18.69
C GLU A 314 -19.26 -7.94 -18.35
N SER A 315 -19.77 -6.69 -18.31
CA SER A 315 -18.99 -5.54 -17.84
C SER A 315 -18.68 -5.69 -16.35
N MET A 316 -17.40 -5.61 -15.98
CA MET A 316 -17.00 -5.66 -14.57
C MET A 316 -17.19 -4.29 -13.90
N PRO A 317 -17.61 -4.25 -12.62
CA PRO A 317 -17.68 -3.00 -11.87
C PRO A 317 -16.37 -2.21 -11.88
N CYS A 318 -15.22 -2.90 -11.77
CA CYS A 318 -13.89 -2.30 -11.81
C CYS A 318 -12.91 -3.19 -12.58
N GLU A 319 -12.82 -2.97 -13.89
CA GLU A 319 -11.85 -3.62 -14.78
C GLU A 319 -10.56 -2.82 -14.90
N LEU A 320 -9.42 -3.51 -14.76
CA LEU A 320 -8.12 -2.97 -15.15
C LEU A 320 -7.97 -3.14 -16.68
N GLN A 321 -7.76 -2.03 -17.37
CA GLN A 321 -7.49 -2.03 -18.81
C GLN A 321 -6.01 -2.36 -19.04
N LEU A 322 -5.74 -3.44 -19.79
CA LEU A 322 -4.39 -3.96 -20.07
C LEU A 322 -3.83 -3.49 -21.41
#